data_AF-A0A5C5SIF3-F1
#
_entry.id   AF-A0A5C5SIF3-F1
#
_cell.length_a   1.000
_cell.length_b   1.000
_cell.length_c   1.000
_cell.angle_alpha   90.00
_cell.angle_beta   90.00
_cell.angle_gamma   90.00
#
_symmetry.space_group_name_H-M   'P 1'
#
loop_
_entity.id
_entity.type
_entity.pdbx_description
1 polymer ?
#
loop_
_entity_poly.entity_id
_entity_poly.type
_entity_poly.pdbx_seq_one_letter_code
_entity_poly.pdbx_strand_id
1 'polypeptide(L)'
;MSNQTVYKTDVLGIANGIIFMAFFGTVWASVGIIGLRELGTLWLLGIAVSIGVFLFILGMRVFASSKHAAVRKSPESKSRDKKIRLGFNLTFAAEIALIALAAFVLGNAGYMEWFFPVMCFIVGAHFFPLAFLFREKVHYITGTLLCLLAAATVLFLPQSATIGSYQITAWAAVVGFGAALILWATAFSIWRSGLPLLKQLQN
;
A
#
# COMPACT_ATOMS: atom_id res chain seq x y z
N MET A 1 5.30 30.96 -16.49
CA MET A 1 5.15 29.77 -15.64
C MET A 1 5.86 30.07 -14.34
N SER A 2 5.17 30.17 -13.19
CA SER A 2 5.86 30.50 -11.93
C SER A 2 6.82 29.37 -11.59
N ASN A 3 8.10 29.67 -11.43
CA ASN A 3 9.13 28.73 -11.04
C ASN A 3 8.84 28.32 -9.57
N GLN A 4 7.97 27.32 -9.37
CA GLN A 4 7.65 26.85 -8.03
C GLN A 4 8.86 26.13 -7.47
N THR A 5 9.38 26.62 -6.35
CA THR A 5 10.50 25.99 -5.66
C THR A 5 10.10 24.58 -5.23
N VAL A 6 10.78 23.56 -5.78
CA VAL A 6 10.60 22.16 -5.37
C VAL A 6 11.25 21.95 -4.01
N TYR A 7 10.47 21.56 -3.01
CA TYR A 7 10.99 21.31 -1.67
C TYR A 7 11.35 19.85 -1.47
N LYS A 8 12.39 19.62 -0.67
CA LYS A 8 12.87 18.29 -0.30
C LYS A 8 11.78 17.41 0.32
N THR A 9 10.88 18.00 1.12
CA THR A 9 9.76 17.30 1.76
C THR A 9 8.79 16.69 0.75
N ASP A 10 8.58 17.35 -0.38
CA ASP A 10 7.62 16.91 -1.40
C ASP A 10 8.20 15.70 -2.16
N VAL A 11 9.47 15.77 -2.52
CA VAL A 11 10.22 14.67 -3.15
C VAL A 11 10.30 13.45 -2.23
N LEU A 12 10.57 13.67 -0.94
CA LEU A 12 10.60 12.61 0.06
C LEU A 12 9.23 11.97 0.28
N GLY A 13 8.15 12.76 0.25
CA GLY A 13 6.77 12.25 0.32
C GLY A 13 6.46 11.30 -0.84
N ILE A 14 6.79 11.70 -2.07
CA ILE A 14 6.63 10.87 -3.28
C ILE A 14 7.46 9.58 -3.16
N ALA A 15 8.75 9.70 -2.80
CA ALA A 15 9.63 8.54 -2.66
C ALA A 15 9.12 7.55 -1.62
N ASN A 16 8.74 8.04 -0.43
CA ASN A 16 8.20 7.21 0.64
C ASN A 16 6.90 6.53 0.19
N GLY A 17 5.99 7.26 -0.47
CA GLY A 17 4.77 6.69 -1.01
C GLY A 17 5.04 5.51 -1.95
N ILE A 18 5.97 5.65 -2.90
CA ILE A 18 6.35 4.57 -3.82
C ILE A 18 6.94 3.37 -3.05
N ILE A 19 7.86 3.61 -2.13
CA ILE A 19 8.56 2.56 -1.36
C ILE A 19 7.57 1.77 -0.49
N PHE A 20 6.71 2.47 0.26
CA PHE A 20 5.69 1.85 1.11
C PHE A 20 4.74 0.98 0.29
N MET A 21 4.22 1.53 -0.81
CA MET A 21 3.27 0.81 -1.69
C MET A 21 3.92 -0.39 -2.38
N ALA A 22 5.21 -0.29 -2.78
CA ALA A 22 5.96 -1.40 -3.33
C ALA A 22 6.12 -2.53 -2.32
N PHE A 23 6.55 -2.21 -1.10
CA PHE A 23 6.75 -3.18 -0.02
C PHE A 23 5.45 -3.89 0.36
N PHE A 24 4.41 -3.14 0.70
CA PHE A 24 3.13 -3.73 1.11
C PHE A 24 2.43 -4.43 -0.05
N GLY A 25 2.58 -3.95 -1.30
CA GLY A 25 2.09 -4.67 -2.47
C GLY A 25 2.72 -6.06 -2.61
N THR A 26 4.03 -6.19 -2.37
CA THR A 26 4.71 -7.49 -2.38
C THR A 26 4.30 -8.37 -1.20
N VAL A 27 4.06 -7.80 -0.01
CA VAL A 27 3.50 -8.55 1.13
C VAL A 27 2.08 -9.06 0.82
N TRP A 28 1.23 -8.26 0.18
CA TRP A 28 -0.10 -8.72 -0.24
C TRP A 28 -0.03 -9.79 -1.34
N ALA A 29 0.95 -9.72 -2.24
CA ALA A 29 1.15 -10.77 -3.23
C ALA A 29 1.50 -12.11 -2.58
N SER A 30 2.25 -12.13 -1.47
CA SER A 30 2.53 -13.37 -0.74
C SER A 30 1.28 -13.96 -0.10
N VAL A 31 0.35 -13.13 0.40
CA VAL A 31 -0.99 -13.57 0.83
C VAL A 31 -1.74 -14.24 -0.33
N GLY A 32 -1.66 -13.67 -1.52
CA GLY A 32 -2.26 -14.24 -2.73
C GLY A 32 -1.70 -15.63 -3.06
N ILE A 33 -0.38 -15.75 -2.98
CA ILE A 33 0.36 -17.00 -3.20
C ILE A 33 0.00 -18.06 -2.15
N ILE A 34 -0.08 -17.67 -0.86
CA ILE A 34 -0.55 -18.54 0.22
C ILE A 34 -1.98 -19.05 -0.08
N GLY A 35 -2.84 -18.18 -0.61
CA GLY A 35 -4.20 -18.54 -1.02
C GLY A 35 -4.24 -19.60 -2.12
N LEU A 36 -3.25 -19.63 -3.01
CA LEU A 36 -3.12 -20.64 -4.07
C LEU A 36 -2.53 -21.98 -3.58
N ARG A 37 -2.07 -22.05 -2.33
CA ARG A 37 -1.45 -23.25 -1.72
C ARG A 37 -0.30 -23.79 -2.57
N GLU A 38 -0.46 -24.97 -3.18
CA GLU A 38 0.58 -25.64 -3.97
C GLU A 38 0.68 -25.14 -5.42
N LEU A 39 -0.27 -24.32 -5.88
CA LEU A 39 -0.32 -23.88 -7.27
C LEU A 39 0.64 -22.71 -7.52
N GLY A 40 1.81 -23.01 -8.08
CA GLY A 40 2.69 -22.01 -8.72
C GLY A 40 3.48 -21.11 -7.77
N THR A 41 3.76 -21.57 -6.56
CA THR A 41 4.36 -20.79 -5.45
C THR A 41 5.67 -20.08 -5.79
N LEU A 42 6.65 -20.77 -6.40
CA LEU A 42 7.99 -20.20 -6.61
C LEU A 42 8.06 -19.15 -7.73
N TRP A 43 7.43 -19.41 -8.87
CA TRP A 43 7.49 -18.48 -10.00
C TRP A 43 6.63 -17.23 -9.76
N LEU A 44 5.46 -17.39 -9.12
CA LEU A 44 4.63 -16.25 -8.70
C LEU A 44 5.36 -15.37 -7.68
N LEU A 45 6.06 -15.98 -6.73
CA LEU A 45 6.90 -15.25 -5.79
C LEU A 45 8.01 -14.49 -6.52
N GLY A 46 8.68 -15.14 -7.49
CA GLY A 46 9.70 -14.51 -8.32
C GLY A 46 9.17 -13.27 -9.06
N ILE A 47 7.98 -13.36 -9.65
CA ILE A 47 7.32 -12.21 -10.32
C ILE A 47 6.99 -11.12 -9.31
N ALA A 48 6.36 -11.46 -8.18
CA ALA A 48 5.95 -10.50 -7.16
C ALA A 48 7.14 -9.74 -6.54
N VAL A 49 8.24 -10.44 -6.28
CA VAL A 49 9.49 -9.86 -5.82
C VAL A 49 10.10 -8.98 -6.91
N SER A 50 10.10 -9.42 -8.17
CA SER A 50 10.63 -8.63 -9.28
C SER A 50 9.90 -7.30 -9.45
N ILE A 51 8.57 -7.30 -9.39
CA ILE A 51 7.75 -6.08 -9.45
C ILE A 51 8.04 -5.18 -8.24
N GLY A 52 8.06 -5.76 -7.03
CA GLY A 52 8.37 -5.04 -5.80
C GLY A 52 9.74 -4.36 -5.84
N VAL A 53 10.78 -5.10 -6.24
CA VAL A 53 12.16 -4.59 -6.38
C VAL A 53 12.24 -3.51 -7.44
N PHE A 54 11.58 -3.68 -8.59
CA PHE A 54 11.54 -2.66 -9.63
C PHE A 54 10.95 -1.34 -9.11
N LEU A 55 9.78 -1.39 -8.47
CA LEU A 55 9.13 -0.20 -7.89
C LEU A 55 9.95 0.40 -6.73
N PHE A 56 10.58 -0.45 -5.91
CA PHE A 56 11.46 -0.01 -4.84
C PHE A 56 12.67 0.76 -5.41
N ILE A 57 13.31 0.26 -6.47
CA ILE A 57 14.39 0.95 -7.16
C ILE A 57 13.92 2.31 -7.70
N LEU A 58 12.71 2.39 -8.28
CA LEU A 58 12.14 3.68 -8.70
C LEU A 58 12.00 4.64 -7.51
N GLY A 59 11.44 4.18 -6.39
CA GLY A 59 11.31 4.98 -5.18
C GLY A 59 12.67 5.47 -4.65
N MET A 60 13.69 4.61 -4.67
CA MET A 60 15.06 4.97 -4.26
C MET A 60 15.71 6.00 -5.20
N ARG A 61 15.45 5.92 -6.52
CA ARG A 61 15.91 6.93 -7.47
C ARG A 61 15.26 8.30 -7.20
N VAL A 62 13.96 8.32 -6.92
CA VAL A 62 13.25 9.54 -6.49
C VAL A 62 13.84 10.06 -5.18
N PHE A 63 14.06 9.20 -4.20
CA PHE A 63 14.68 9.57 -2.93
C PHE A 63 16.06 10.22 -3.14
N ALA A 64 16.91 9.64 -3.98
CA ALA A 64 18.23 10.17 -4.29
C ALA A 64 18.18 11.57 -4.92
N SER A 65 17.16 11.86 -5.73
CA SER A 65 16.97 13.18 -6.34
C SER A 65 16.69 14.29 -5.32
N SER A 66 16.20 13.95 -4.12
CA SER A 66 15.89 14.90 -3.05
C SER A 66 17.10 15.72 -2.58
N LYS A 67 18.33 15.28 -2.89
CA LYS A 67 19.57 16.02 -2.62
C LYS A 67 19.65 17.35 -3.38
N HIS A 68 18.97 17.47 -4.52
CA HIS A 68 18.96 18.67 -5.36
C HIS A 68 17.82 19.64 -5.02
N ALA A 69 16.92 19.25 -4.10
CA ALA A 69 15.74 20.04 -3.76
C ALA A 69 16.01 21.06 -2.64
N ALA A 70 15.27 22.17 -2.66
CA ALA A 70 15.40 23.22 -1.66
C ALA A 70 14.92 22.76 -0.27
N VAL A 71 15.57 23.23 0.79
CA VAL A 71 15.18 22.94 2.17
C VAL A 71 14.27 24.04 2.69
N ARG A 72 13.07 23.67 3.16
CA ARG A 72 12.14 24.60 3.81
C ARG A 72 12.61 24.89 5.24
N LYS A 73 12.96 26.14 5.55
CA LYS A 73 13.49 26.58 6.86
C LYS A 73 12.49 27.43 7.66
N SER A 74 11.24 27.00 7.81
CA SER A 74 10.21 27.73 8.59
C SER A 74 9.89 27.03 9.92
N PRO A 75 9.77 27.77 11.05
CA PRO A 75 9.32 27.21 12.34
C PRO A 75 7.90 26.62 12.28
N GLU A 76 7.00 27.22 11.51
CA GLU A 76 5.65 26.69 11.31
C GLU A 76 5.66 25.33 10.61
N SER A 77 6.61 25.10 9.70
CA SER A 77 6.76 23.79 9.03
C SER A 77 7.07 22.68 10.04
N LYS A 78 7.97 22.94 11.00
CA LYS A 78 8.32 21.96 12.04
C LYS A 78 7.13 21.57 12.92
N SER A 79 6.29 22.53 13.27
CA SER A 79 5.08 22.28 14.09
C SER A 79 4.05 21.42 13.35
N ARG A 80 3.90 21.66 12.05
CA ARG A 80 3.01 20.90 11.16
C ARG A 80 3.53 19.49 10.94
N ASP A 81 4.83 19.32 10.72
CA ASP A 81 5.46 18.00 10.54
C ASP A 81 5.29 17.12 11.79
N LYS A 82 5.39 17.70 12.99
CA LYS A 82 5.14 16.98 14.25
C LYS A 82 3.69 16.48 14.36
N LYS A 83 2.71 17.31 13.99
CA LYS A 83 1.29 16.92 14.00
C LYS A 83 0.99 15.81 12.98
N ILE A 84 1.55 15.94 11.78
CA ILE A 84 1.41 14.91 10.73
C ILE A 84 2.03 13.59 11.21
N ARG A 85 3.25 13.62 11.77
CA ARG A 85 3.89 12.40 12.27
C ARG A 85 3.11 11.74 13.41
N LEU A 86 2.54 12.51 14.33
CA LEU A 86 1.70 11.97 15.41
C LEU A 86 0.42 11.31 14.86
N GLY A 87 -0.28 11.99 13.93
CA GLY A 87 -1.48 11.45 13.29
C GLY A 87 -1.20 10.17 12.50
N PHE A 88 -0.06 10.12 11.79
CA PHE A 88 0.39 8.93 11.08
C PHE A 88 0.62 7.77 12.05
N ASN A 89 1.40 7.99 13.11
CA ASN A 89 1.71 6.95 14.10
C ASN A 89 0.45 6.44 14.79
N LEU A 90 -0.50 7.32 15.12
CA LEU A 90 -1.76 6.91 15.75
C LEU A 90 -2.62 6.07 14.80
N THR A 91 -2.71 6.46 13.54
CA THR A 91 -3.44 5.70 12.50
C THR A 91 -2.84 4.32 12.33
N PHE A 92 -1.51 4.23 12.23
CA PHE A 92 -0.79 2.97 12.07
C PHE A 92 -0.89 2.07 13.31
N ALA A 93 -0.83 2.65 14.51
CA ALA A 93 -1.05 1.90 15.75
C ALA A 93 -2.48 1.35 15.84
N ALA A 94 -3.48 2.13 15.43
CA ALA A 94 -4.86 1.68 15.39
C ALA A 94 -5.06 0.54 14.38
N GLU A 95 -4.44 0.62 13.20
CA GLU A 95 -4.45 -0.46 12.21
C GLU A 95 -3.90 -1.77 12.79
N ILE A 96 -2.70 -1.73 13.39
CA ILE A 96 -2.08 -2.92 14.00
C ILE A 96 -2.96 -3.49 15.09
N ALA A 97 -3.53 -2.64 15.96
CA ALA A 97 -4.42 -3.06 17.03
C ALA A 97 -5.69 -3.74 16.48
N LEU A 98 -6.30 -3.19 15.44
CA LEU A 98 -7.48 -3.75 14.79
C LEU A 98 -7.18 -5.08 14.10
N ILE A 99 -6.03 -5.21 13.41
CA ILE A 99 -5.60 -6.47 12.79
C ILE A 99 -5.35 -7.54 13.86
N ALA A 100 -4.66 -7.19 14.96
CA ALA A 100 -4.40 -8.11 16.05
C ALA A 100 -5.69 -8.57 16.74
N LEU A 101 -6.62 -7.64 16.97
CA LEU A 101 -7.94 -7.95 17.51
C LEU A 101 -8.74 -8.87 16.57
N ALA A 102 -8.72 -8.59 15.26
CA ALA A 102 -9.37 -9.45 14.26
C ALA A 102 -8.77 -10.85 14.25
N ALA A 103 -7.44 -10.99 14.29
CA ALA A 103 -6.75 -12.27 14.38
C ALA A 103 -7.18 -13.04 15.64
N PHE A 104 -7.21 -12.37 16.79
CA PHE A 104 -7.61 -12.97 18.06
C PHE A 104 -9.07 -13.44 18.04
N VAL A 105 -10.00 -12.57 17.64
CA VAL A 105 -11.44 -12.88 17.64
C VAL A 105 -11.75 -14.00 16.65
N LEU A 106 -11.28 -13.90 15.41
CA LEU A 106 -11.52 -14.91 14.37
C LEU A 106 -10.83 -16.24 14.70
N GLY A 107 -9.63 -16.18 15.29
CA GLY A 107 -8.89 -17.36 15.75
C GLY A 107 -9.65 -18.13 16.83
N ASN A 108 -10.11 -17.45 17.87
CA ASN A 108 -10.85 -18.09 18.96
C ASN A 108 -12.26 -18.54 18.56
N ALA A 109 -12.89 -17.87 17.59
CA ALA A 109 -14.21 -18.24 17.09
C ALA A 109 -14.17 -19.33 15.99
N GLY A 110 -12.98 -19.73 15.52
CA GLY A 110 -12.83 -20.75 14.49
C GLY A 110 -13.10 -20.27 13.05
N TYR A 111 -13.11 -18.96 12.81
CA TYR A 111 -13.45 -18.32 11.53
C TYR A 111 -12.23 -17.69 10.84
N MET A 112 -11.06 -18.33 10.92
CA MET A 112 -9.79 -17.79 10.39
C MET A 112 -9.79 -17.57 8.88
N GLU A 113 -10.69 -18.20 8.13
CA GLU A 113 -10.90 -17.93 6.70
C GLU A 113 -11.28 -16.47 6.41
N TRP A 114 -11.91 -15.78 7.37
CA TRP A 114 -12.30 -14.37 7.25
C TRP A 114 -11.14 -13.42 7.48
N PHE A 115 -10.01 -13.92 7.97
CA PHE A 115 -8.90 -13.08 8.42
C PHE A 115 -8.36 -12.19 7.30
N PHE A 116 -8.08 -12.76 6.11
CA PHE A 116 -7.50 -11.98 5.02
C PHE A 116 -8.46 -10.94 4.43
N PRO A 117 -9.75 -11.24 4.18
CA PRO A 117 -10.72 -10.21 3.81
C PRO A 117 -10.88 -9.10 4.86
N VAL A 118 -10.99 -9.45 6.14
CA VAL A 118 -11.12 -8.47 7.24
C VAL A 118 -9.86 -7.62 7.35
N MET A 119 -8.67 -8.22 7.29
CA MET A 119 -7.40 -7.51 7.23
C MET A 119 -7.36 -6.55 6.02
N CYS A 120 -7.77 -7.01 4.84
CA CYS A 120 -7.79 -6.19 3.63
C CYS A 120 -8.72 -4.97 3.79
N PHE A 121 -9.87 -5.16 4.44
CA PHE A 121 -10.79 -4.08 4.75
C PHE A 121 -10.23 -3.09 5.77
N ILE A 122 -9.63 -3.57 6.88
CA ILE A 122 -8.97 -2.71 7.88
C ILE A 122 -7.85 -1.91 7.23
N VAL A 123 -7.06 -2.56 6.38
CA VAL A 123 -5.97 -1.91 5.64
C VAL A 123 -6.55 -0.85 4.67
N GLY A 124 -7.58 -1.18 3.91
CA GLY A 124 -8.29 -0.19 3.09
C GLY A 124 -8.81 1.00 3.90
N ALA A 125 -9.36 0.75 5.08
CA ALA A 125 -9.88 1.77 5.97
C ALA A 125 -8.78 2.68 6.54
N HIS A 126 -7.56 2.16 6.78
CA HIS A 126 -6.43 2.95 7.26
C HIS A 126 -6.07 4.09 6.29
N PHE A 127 -6.37 3.95 5.00
CA PHE A 127 -6.01 4.94 4.00
C PHE A 127 -6.85 6.21 4.08
N PHE A 128 -8.05 6.19 4.66
CA PHE A 128 -8.90 7.38 4.76
C PHE A 128 -8.33 8.44 5.73
N PRO A 129 -7.91 8.09 6.98
CA PRO A 129 -7.21 9.02 7.84
C PRO A 129 -5.91 9.56 7.21
N LEU A 130 -5.15 8.70 6.52
CA LEU A 130 -3.93 9.12 5.81
C LEU A 130 -4.24 10.11 4.69
N ALA A 131 -5.30 9.86 3.92
CA ALA A 131 -5.74 10.74 2.85
C ALA A 131 -6.16 12.13 3.38
N PHE A 132 -6.82 12.18 4.53
CA PHE A 132 -7.13 13.43 5.21
C PHE A 132 -5.86 14.15 5.73
N LEU A 133 -4.94 13.40 6.33
CA LEU A 133 -3.72 13.93 6.95
C LEU A 133 -2.73 14.48 5.93
N PHE A 134 -2.53 13.77 4.83
CA PHE A 134 -1.62 14.15 3.74
C PHE A 134 -2.31 14.97 2.64
N ARG A 135 -3.65 15.07 2.64
CA ARG A 135 -4.48 15.76 1.64
C ARG A 135 -4.30 15.24 0.21
N GLU A 136 -4.02 13.96 0.08
CA GLU A 136 -3.70 13.31 -1.19
C GLU A 136 -4.85 12.44 -1.69
N LYS A 137 -5.45 12.82 -2.82
CA LYS A 137 -6.62 12.14 -3.40
C LYS A 137 -6.36 10.68 -3.74
N VAL A 138 -5.11 10.35 -4.09
CA VAL A 138 -4.73 8.98 -4.46
C VAL A 138 -5.02 7.99 -3.32
N HIS A 139 -4.83 8.40 -2.06
CA HIS A 139 -5.06 7.53 -0.91
C HIS A 139 -6.55 7.26 -0.68
N TYR A 140 -7.45 8.21 -0.98
CA TYR A 140 -8.90 7.96 -0.95
C TYR A 140 -9.30 6.88 -1.96
N ILE A 141 -8.72 6.94 -3.17
CA ILE A 141 -8.99 5.96 -4.23
C ILE A 141 -8.45 4.59 -3.81
N THR A 142 -7.19 4.50 -3.38
CA THR A 142 -6.58 3.24 -2.94
C THR A 142 -7.37 2.60 -1.79
N GLY A 143 -7.70 3.38 -0.75
CA GLY A 143 -8.49 2.88 0.38
C GLY A 143 -9.88 2.39 -0.01
N THR A 144 -10.56 3.11 -0.90
CA THR A 144 -11.88 2.70 -1.42
C THR A 144 -11.77 1.41 -2.23
N LEU A 145 -10.79 1.29 -3.12
CA LEU A 145 -10.59 0.08 -3.93
C LEU A 145 -10.29 -1.14 -3.06
N LEU A 146 -9.47 -1.00 -2.02
CA LEU A 146 -9.17 -2.10 -1.08
C LEU A 146 -10.40 -2.52 -0.27
N CYS A 147 -11.17 -1.55 0.25
CA CYS A 147 -12.42 -1.84 0.96
C CYS A 147 -13.42 -2.57 0.05
N LEU A 148 -13.60 -2.07 -1.18
CA LEU A 148 -14.50 -2.67 -2.17
C LEU A 148 -14.02 -4.06 -2.59
N LEU A 149 -12.71 -4.26 -2.77
CA LEU A 149 -12.13 -5.57 -3.09
C LEU A 149 -12.45 -6.58 -1.99
N ALA A 150 -12.24 -6.21 -0.72
CA ALA A 150 -12.55 -7.07 0.42
C ALA A 150 -14.05 -7.44 0.46
N ALA A 151 -14.94 -6.45 0.34
CA ALA A 151 -16.37 -6.67 0.37
C ALA A 151 -16.86 -7.51 -0.83
N ALA A 152 -16.43 -7.17 -2.04
CA ALA A 152 -16.79 -7.89 -3.25
C ALA A 152 -16.29 -9.34 -3.24
N THR A 153 -15.09 -9.59 -2.71
CA THR A 153 -14.56 -10.96 -2.58
C THR A 153 -15.46 -11.83 -1.72
N VAL A 154 -15.87 -11.33 -0.55
CA VAL A 154 -16.75 -12.07 0.36
C VAL A 154 -18.16 -12.24 -0.22
N LEU A 155 -18.69 -11.21 -0.88
CA LEU A 155 -20.07 -11.21 -1.40
C LEU A 155 -20.25 -12.08 -2.65
N PHE A 156 -19.25 -12.14 -3.53
CA PHE A 156 -19.40 -12.72 -4.86
C PHE A 156 -18.58 -13.98 -5.10
N LEU A 157 -17.58 -14.29 -4.26
CA LEU A 157 -16.71 -15.44 -4.45
C LEU A 157 -16.88 -16.46 -3.32
N PRO A 158 -16.81 -17.76 -3.62
CA PRO A 158 -16.77 -18.78 -2.59
C PRO A 158 -15.47 -18.66 -1.78
N GLN A 159 -15.51 -19.10 -0.51
CA GLN A 159 -14.34 -19.12 0.36
C GLN A 159 -13.19 -19.95 -0.23
N SER A 160 -13.54 -21.12 -0.77
CA SER A 160 -12.62 -22.08 -1.36
C SER A 160 -13.07 -22.45 -2.76
N ALA A 161 -12.11 -22.74 -3.64
CA ALA A 161 -12.38 -23.20 -4.99
C ALA A 161 -11.41 -24.33 -5.36
N THR A 162 -11.81 -25.17 -6.31
CA THR A 162 -10.98 -26.26 -6.83
C THR A 162 -10.56 -25.92 -8.25
N ILE A 163 -9.25 -25.92 -8.51
CA ILE A 163 -8.66 -25.71 -9.83
C ILE A 163 -7.89 -26.99 -10.20
N GLY A 164 -8.45 -27.79 -11.09
CA GLY A 164 -7.93 -29.12 -11.40
C GLY A 164 -7.91 -29.99 -10.13
N SER A 165 -6.72 -30.46 -9.73
CA SER A 165 -6.54 -31.26 -8.52
C SER A 165 -6.19 -30.45 -7.26
N TYR A 166 -6.11 -29.12 -7.36
CA TYR A 166 -5.68 -28.25 -6.27
C TYR A 166 -6.86 -27.55 -5.61
N GLN A 167 -6.90 -27.56 -4.27
CA GLN A 167 -7.80 -26.73 -3.49
C GLN A 167 -7.11 -25.40 -3.19
N ILE A 168 -7.81 -24.29 -3.44
CA ILE A 168 -7.32 -22.94 -3.15
C ILE A 168 -8.26 -22.24 -2.16
N THR A 169 -7.70 -21.34 -1.37
CA THR A 169 -8.46 -20.36 -0.58
C THR A 169 -8.72 -19.15 -1.47
N ALA A 170 -9.83 -19.18 -2.21
CA ALA A 170 -10.17 -18.18 -3.22
C ALA A 170 -10.21 -16.76 -2.62
N TRP A 171 -10.72 -16.60 -1.40
CA TRP A 171 -10.71 -15.31 -0.71
C TRP A 171 -9.30 -14.76 -0.54
N ALA A 172 -8.38 -15.54 0.04
CA ALA A 172 -6.99 -15.12 0.27
C ALA A 172 -6.25 -14.84 -1.05
N ALA A 173 -6.46 -15.67 -2.07
CA ALA A 173 -5.87 -15.48 -3.40
C ALA A 173 -6.31 -14.13 -4.01
N VAL A 174 -7.60 -13.85 -4.01
CA VAL A 174 -8.19 -12.68 -4.66
C VAL A 174 -7.86 -11.40 -3.91
N VAL A 175 -8.03 -11.35 -2.58
CA VAL A 175 -7.66 -10.17 -1.81
C VAL A 175 -6.15 -9.94 -1.84
N GLY A 176 -5.35 -11.01 -1.83
CA GLY A 176 -3.90 -10.99 -1.94
C GLY A 176 -3.42 -10.33 -3.22
N PHE A 177 -3.71 -10.94 -4.36
CA PHE A 177 -3.28 -10.40 -5.65
C PHE A 177 -3.98 -9.09 -6.00
N GLY A 178 -5.25 -8.94 -5.68
CA GLY A 178 -5.99 -7.70 -5.92
C GLY A 178 -5.39 -6.52 -5.15
N ALA A 179 -5.10 -6.69 -3.85
CA ALA A 179 -4.46 -5.65 -3.05
C ALA A 179 -3.03 -5.35 -3.55
N ALA A 180 -2.26 -6.38 -3.91
CA ALA A 180 -0.94 -6.21 -4.50
C ALA A 180 -0.98 -5.33 -5.76
N LEU A 181 -1.89 -5.65 -6.70
CA LEU A 181 -2.07 -4.88 -7.93
C LEU A 181 -2.51 -3.45 -7.66
N ILE A 182 -3.46 -3.23 -6.75
CA ILE A 182 -3.92 -1.87 -6.37
C ILE A 182 -2.75 -1.05 -5.81
N LEU A 183 -1.95 -1.62 -4.92
CA LEU A 183 -0.82 -0.93 -4.28
C LEU A 183 0.30 -0.66 -5.29
N TRP A 184 0.68 -1.62 -6.13
CA TRP A 184 1.66 -1.40 -7.19
C TRP A 184 1.21 -0.38 -8.24
N ALA A 185 -0.07 -0.41 -8.64
CA ALA A 185 -0.64 0.59 -9.53
C ALA A 185 -0.62 1.99 -8.87
N THR A 186 -0.91 2.07 -7.57
CA THR A 186 -0.82 3.30 -6.78
C THR A 186 0.63 3.81 -6.75
N ALA A 187 1.61 2.94 -6.47
CA ALA A 187 3.04 3.29 -6.50
C ALA A 187 3.45 3.87 -7.86
N PHE A 188 3.06 3.21 -8.94
CA PHE A 188 3.35 3.66 -10.29
C PHE A 188 2.67 4.99 -10.62
N SER A 189 1.42 5.17 -10.19
CA SER A 189 0.69 6.44 -10.37
C SER A 189 1.35 7.59 -9.60
N ILE A 190 1.78 7.38 -8.36
CA ILE A 190 2.53 8.37 -7.56
C ILE A 190 3.83 8.74 -8.27
N TRP A 191 4.59 7.76 -8.75
CA TRP A 191 5.81 8.00 -9.52
C TRP A 191 5.55 8.84 -10.77
N ARG A 192 4.53 8.47 -11.57
CA ARG A 192 4.17 9.18 -12.79
C ARG A 192 3.77 10.64 -12.53
N SER A 193 2.98 10.88 -11.48
CA SER A 193 2.60 12.23 -11.05
C SER A 193 3.78 13.05 -10.52
N GLY A 194 4.82 12.39 -10.00
CA GLY A 194 6.06 13.03 -9.54
C GLY A 194 7.06 13.39 -10.65
N LEU A 195 6.94 12.83 -11.86
CA LEU A 195 7.88 13.06 -12.97
C LEU A 195 8.11 14.55 -13.32
N PRO A 196 7.08 15.42 -13.39
CA PRO A 196 7.29 16.83 -13.69
C PRO A 196 8.16 17.55 -12.65
N LEU A 197 7.99 17.21 -11.36
CA LEU A 197 8.79 17.77 -10.26
C LEU A 197 10.25 17.30 -10.35
N LEU A 198 10.47 16.03 -10.70
CA LEU A 198 11.81 15.48 -10.85
C LEU A 198 12.58 16.11 -12.02
N LYS A 199 11.89 16.41 -13.13
CA LYS A 199 12.50 17.12 -14.26
C LYS A 199 12.94 18.54 -13.90
N GLN A 200 12.21 19.22 -13.02
CA GLN A 200 12.60 20.56 -12.54
C GLN A 200 13.85 20.55 -11.66
N LEU A 201 14.21 19.42 -11.05
CA LEU A 201 15.44 19.28 -10.24
C LEU A 201 16.69 18.99 -11.08
N GLN A 202 16.50 18.62 -12.35
CA GLN A 202 17.59 18.28 -13.29
C GLN A 202 17.99 19.47 -14.18
N ASN A 203 17.17 20.51 -14.22
CA ASN A 203 17.39 21.77 -14.95
C ASN A 203 17.95 22.84 -14.01
#